data_AF-A0A926WA46-F1
#
_entry.id   AF-A0A926WA46-F1
#
_cell.length_a   1.000
_cell.length_b   1.000
_cell.length_c   1.000
_cell.angle_alpha   90.00
_cell.angle_beta   90.00
_cell.angle_gamma   90.00
#
_symmetry.space_group_name_H-M   'P 1'
#
loop_
_entity.id
_entity.type
_entity.pdbx_description
1 polymer ?
#
loop_
_entity_poly.entity_id
_entity_poly.type
_entity_poly.pdbx_seq_one_letter_code
_entity_poly.pdbx_strand_id
1 'polypeptide(L)'
;MTRFNRHTVFSQVVTVLGIAGLSLAAMPQSWVRASELSEVQLSQTNLETPVFSDLSPDAWAYQAIQSLVQNYGCLAGYPDGTFRGDQPVTRYEFAAGMNACLDAVSGFVQERQAANQAEVDLLIESMQQFQTELNELDSRVGR
;
A
#
# COMPACT_ATOMS: atom_id res chain seq x y z
N MET A 1 -24.37 9.40 5.52
CA MET A 1 -23.84 8.79 4.29
C MET A 1 -23.82 9.85 3.21
N THR A 2 -22.69 10.56 3.05
CA THR A 2 -22.53 11.61 2.03
C THR A 2 -21.09 11.55 1.52
N ARG A 3 -20.95 11.23 0.22
CA ARG A 3 -19.70 11.26 -0.55
C ARG A 3 -19.12 12.68 -0.55
N PHE A 4 -17.88 12.86 -0.11
CA PHE A 4 -17.13 14.09 -0.35
C PHE A 4 -16.26 13.93 -1.59
N ASN A 5 -16.44 14.84 -2.54
CA ASN A 5 -15.92 14.80 -3.91
C ASN A 5 -14.48 15.37 -3.96
N ARG A 6 -13.58 14.76 -4.74
CA ARG A 6 -12.12 15.04 -4.78
C ARG A 6 -11.74 16.47 -5.24
N HIS A 7 -12.68 17.24 -5.78
CA HIS A 7 -12.42 18.59 -6.29
C HIS A 7 -12.37 19.66 -5.20
N THR A 8 -12.94 19.42 -4.02
CA THR A 8 -13.06 20.45 -2.98
C THR A 8 -11.78 20.65 -2.16
N VAL A 9 -10.87 19.68 -2.16
CA VAL A 9 -9.61 19.73 -1.38
C VAL A 9 -8.54 20.58 -2.10
N PHE A 10 -8.56 20.63 -3.44
CA PHE A 10 -7.61 21.42 -4.23
C PHE A 10 -7.83 22.94 -4.13
N SER A 11 -9.03 23.39 -3.77
CA SER A 11 -9.32 24.82 -3.66
C SER A 11 -8.81 25.47 -2.37
N GLN A 12 -8.63 24.72 -1.28
CA GLN A 12 -8.23 25.30 0.00
C GLN A 12 -6.71 25.42 0.19
N VAL A 13 -5.91 24.65 -0.55
CA VAL A 13 -4.44 24.73 -0.45
C VAL A 13 -3.90 25.98 -1.13
N VAL A 14 -4.55 26.46 -2.19
CA VAL A 14 -4.09 27.68 -2.92
C VAL A 14 -4.47 28.97 -2.18
N THR A 15 -5.52 29.00 -1.36
CA THR A 15 -5.93 30.23 -0.67
C THR A 15 -5.13 30.53 0.61
N VAL A 16 -4.53 29.52 1.24
CA VAL A 16 -3.70 29.72 2.45
C VAL A 16 -2.32 30.34 2.12
N LEU A 17 -1.88 30.22 0.87
CA LEU A 17 -0.61 30.79 0.37
C LEU A 17 -0.68 32.27 -0.02
N GLY A 18 -1.79 32.97 0.24
CA GLY A 18 -1.92 34.40 -0.02
C GLY A 18 -1.51 35.34 1.13
N ILE A 19 -1.34 34.84 2.37
CA ILE A 19 -1.17 35.71 3.56
C ILE A 19 0.25 35.66 4.16
N ALA A 20 1.05 34.64 3.83
CA ALA A 20 2.46 34.62 4.20
C ALA A 20 3.28 34.65 2.91
N GLY A 21 3.96 35.78 2.65
CA GLY A 21 4.86 35.99 1.50
C GLY A 21 6.08 35.06 1.49
N LEU A 22 5.85 33.76 1.46
CA LEU A 22 6.85 32.73 1.26
C LEU A 22 7.14 32.67 -0.25
N SER A 23 8.24 33.30 -0.66
CA SER A 23 8.77 33.12 -2.01
C SER A 23 8.96 31.64 -2.34
N LEU A 24 8.58 31.23 -3.55
CA LEU A 24 8.80 29.89 -4.12
C LEU A 24 10.27 29.39 -4.03
N ALA A 25 11.22 30.27 -3.72
CA ALA A 25 12.65 29.96 -3.60
C ALA A 25 13.03 29.09 -2.39
N ALA A 26 12.17 28.96 -1.37
CA ALA A 26 12.46 28.17 -0.16
C ALA A 26 11.81 26.77 -0.16
N MET A 27 11.17 26.36 -1.26
CA MET A 27 10.55 25.04 -1.34
C MET A 27 11.60 23.96 -1.61
N PRO A 28 11.58 22.83 -0.88
CA PRO A 28 12.45 21.69 -1.18
C PRO A 28 12.16 21.19 -2.60
N GLN A 29 13.22 21.08 -3.41
CA GLN A 29 13.16 20.77 -4.84
C GLN A 29 12.53 19.40 -5.17
N SER A 30 12.20 18.57 -4.19
CA SER A 30 11.45 17.33 -4.38
C SER A 30 9.97 17.56 -4.74
N TRP A 31 9.41 18.73 -4.43
CA TRP A 31 7.97 19.01 -4.62
C TRP A 31 7.66 19.67 -5.98
N VAL A 32 8.68 20.24 -6.64
CA VAL A 32 8.57 20.83 -7.98
C VAL A 32 8.54 19.75 -9.08
N ARG A 33 9.03 18.55 -8.80
CA ARG A 33 9.16 17.46 -9.80
C ARG A 33 7.88 16.68 -10.08
N ALA A 34 6.79 16.96 -9.37
CA ALA A 34 5.53 16.24 -9.56
C ALA A 34 4.75 16.68 -10.81
N SER A 35 5.07 17.84 -11.41
CA SER A 35 4.33 18.37 -12.56
C SER A 35 4.79 17.85 -13.93
N GLU A 36 5.82 16.99 -13.98
CA GLU A 36 6.40 16.47 -15.23
C GLU A 36 6.23 14.95 -15.44
N LEU A 37 5.36 14.30 -14.66
CA LEU A 37 4.98 12.92 -14.97
C LEU A 37 3.97 12.92 -16.12
N SER A 38 4.55 12.86 -17.33
CA SER A 38 3.95 12.57 -18.63
C SER A 38 2.66 11.76 -18.56
N GLU A 39 1.64 12.21 -19.28
CA GLU A 39 0.45 11.45 -19.63
C GLU A 39 0.85 10.11 -20.25
N VAL A 40 0.75 9.02 -19.48
CA VAL A 40 0.86 7.67 -20.02
C VAL A 40 -0.40 7.41 -20.84
N GLN A 41 -0.24 7.29 -22.16
CA GLN A 41 -1.26 6.86 -23.11
C GLN A 41 -2.02 5.63 -22.59
N LEU A 42 -3.30 5.80 -22.25
CA LEU A 42 -4.21 4.70 -21.90
C LEU A 42 -4.64 3.97 -23.18
N SER A 43 -3.75 3.14 -23.69
CA SER A 43 -4.10 1.99 -24.53
C SER A 43 -3.68 0.72 -23.79
N GLN A 44 -4.10 0.58 -22.54
CA GLN A 44 -3.99 -0.70 -21.83
C GLN A 44 -5.14 -1.58 -22.30
N THR A 45 -4.94 -2.30 -23.40
CA THR A 45 -5.50 -3.64 -23.44
C THR A 45 -4.79 -4.34 -22.28
N ASN A 46 -5.49 -4.44 -21.15
CA ASN A 46 -5.00 -5.14 -19.97
C ASN A 46 -4.95 -6.62 -20.37
N LEU A 47 -3.87 -6.99 -21.05
CA LEU A 47 -3.49 -8.37 -21.24
C LEU A 47 -2.95 -8.76 -19.86
N GLU A 48 -3.86 -9.06 -18.93
CA GLU A 48 -3.50 -9.69 -17.66
C GLU A 48 -2.63 -10.89 -18.02
N THR A 49 -1.31 -10.79 -17.78
CA THR A 49 -0.42 -11.90 -18.09
C THR A 49 -0.85 -13.07 -17.22
N PRO A 50 -1.19 -14.22 -17.81
CA PRO A 50 -1.70 -15.35 -17.06
C PRO A 50 -0.63 -15.77 -16.05
N VAL A 51 -1.05 -15.93 -14.79
CA VAL A 51 -0.16 -16.27 -13.68
C VAL A 51 0.44 -17.67 -13.87
N PHE A 52 -0.32 -18.57 -14.48
CA PHE A 52 0.08 -19.92 -14.83
C PHE A 52 -0.29 -20.22 -16.28
N SER A 53 0.52 -21.01 -16.97
CA SER A 53 0.39 -21.29 -18.41
C SER A 53 -0.85 -22.13 -18.77
N ASP A 54 -1.38 -22.88 -17.81
CA ASP A 54 -2.52 -23.78 -17.94
C ASP A 54 -3.84 -23.17 -17.44
N LEU A 55 -3.84 -21.91 -16.99
CA LEU A 55 -5.05 -21.22 -16.56
C LEU A 55 -5.59 -20.30 -17.64
N SER A 56 -6.77 -20.64 -18.16
CA SER A 56 -7.54 -19.75 -19.02
C SER A 56 -8.11 -18.57 -18.21
N PRO A 57 -8.08 -17.33 -18.74
CA PRO A 57 -8.76 -16.18 -18.13
C PRO A 57 -10.27 -16.38 -17.90
N ASP A 58 -10.91 -17.25 -18.69
CA ASP A 58 -12.34 -17.56 -18.57
C ASP A 58 -12.64 -18.63 -17.50
N ALA A 59 -11.61 -19.21 -16.88
CA ALA A 59 -11.80 -20.23 -15.86
C ALA A 59 -12.41 -19.61 -14.59
N TRP A 60 -13.40 -20.28 -14.00
CA TRP A 60 -14.07 -19.81 -12.78
C TRP A 60 -13.09 -19.55 -11.61
N ALA A 61 -11.99 -20.29 -11.54
CA ALA A 61 -10.97 -20.18 -10.49
C ALA A 61 -9.91 -19.11 -10.78
N TYR A 62 -9.88 -18.54 -11.99
CA TYR A 62 -8.80 -17.66 -12.45
C TYR A 62 -8.58 -16.48 -11.49
N GLN A 63 -9.65 -15.75 -11.17
CA GLN A 63 -9.57 -14.59 -10.27
C GLN A 63 -9.14 -14.96 -8.84
N ALA A 64 -9.61 -16.11 -8.33
CA ALA A 64 -9.25 -16.57 -7.00
C ALA A 64 -7.76 -16.92 -6.92
N ILE A 65 -7.26 -17.68 -7.90
CA ILE A 65 -5.85 -18.08 -7.97
C ILE A 65 -4.96 -16.85 -8.18
N GLN A 66 -5.34 -15.95 -9.08
CA GLN A 66 -4.60 -14.71 -9.33
C GLN A 66 -4.48 -13.87 -8.05
N SER A 67 -5.58 -13.69 -7.31
CA SER A 67 -5.57 -12.95 -6.05
C SER A 67 -4.66 -13.61 -5.00
N LEU A 68 -4.68 -14.94 -4.89
CA LEU A 68 -3.83 -15.67 -3.94
C LEU A 68 -2.33 -15.51 -4.25
N VAL A 69 -1.96 -15.57 -5.53
CA VAL A 69 -0.56 -15.41 -5.93
C VAL A 69 -0.09 -13.97 -5.77
N GLN A 70 -0.87 -13.00 -6.26
CA GLN A 70 -0.45 -11.60 -6.29
C GLN A 70 -0.52 -10.91 -4.92
N ASN A 71 -1.57 -11.16 -4.14
CA ASN A 71 -1.79 -10.44 -2.88
C ASN A 71 -1.17 -11.13 -1.67
N TYR A 72 -1.09 -12.47 -1.71
CA TYR A 72 -0.67 -13.26 -0.56
C TYR A 72 0.57 -14.11 -0.83
N GLY A 73 1.06 -14.22 -2.08
CA GLY A 73 2.26 -14.99 -2.41
C GLY A 73 2.25 -16.44 -1.91
N CYS A 74 1.08 -16.96 -1.53
CA CYS A 74 0.96 -18.16 -0.69
C CYS A 74 0.69 -19.43 -1.52
N LEU A 75 0.59 -19.27 -2.84
CA LEU A 75 0.34 -20.32 -3.80
C LEU A 75 1.44 -20.27 -4.84
N ALA A 76 2.19 -21.35 -4.95
CA ALA A 76 3.22 -21.54 -5.96
C ALA A 76 2.79 -22.67 -6.90
N GLY A 77 2.92 -22.44 -8.20
CA GLY A 77 2.72 -23.48 -9.20
C GLY A 77 3.89 -24.45 -9.25
N TYR A 78 3.83 -25.35 -10.22
CA TYR A 78 4.92 -26.28 -10.50
C TYR A 78 6.08 -25.56 -11.22
N PRO A 79 7.30 -26.15 -11.23
CA PRO A 79 8.48 -25.54 -11.86
C PRO A 79 8.34 -25.28 -13.37
N ASP A 80 7.38 -25.92 -14.03
CA ASP A 80 7.02 -25.71 -15.43
C ASP A 80 6.04 -24.53 -15.64
N GLY A 81 5.68 -23.82 -14.57
CA GLY A 81 4.77 -22.67 -14.61
C GLY A 81 3.30 -23.05 -14.72
N THR A 82 2.93 -24.28 -14.33
CA THR A 82 1.53 -24.76 -14.34
C THR A 82 0.92 -24.78 -12.93
N PHE A 83 -0.40 -24.71 -12.82
CA PHE A 83 -1.16 -24.88 -11.57
C PHE A 83 -1.69 -26.32 -11.39
N ARG A 84 -2.05 -26.99 -12.50
CA ARG A 84 -2.60 -28.35 -12.57
C ARG A 84 -3.88 -28.56 -11.77
N GLY A 85 -4.79 -27.60 -11.84
CA GLY A 85 -6.03 -27.59 -11.04
C GLY A 85 -6.98 -28.76 -11.28
N ASP A 86 -6.95 -29.37 -12.47
CA ASP A 86 -7.78 -30.54 -12.81
C ASP A 86 -7.14 -31.89 -12.42
N GLN A 87 -5.89 -31.87 -11.94
CA GLN A 87 -5.19 -33.09 -11.54
C GLN A 87 -5.36 -33.35 -10.03
N PRO A 88 -5.47 -34.62 -9.61
CA PRO A 88 -5.47 -34.95 -8.20
C PRO A 88 -4.13 -34.58 -7.57
N VAL A 89 -4.18 -33.88 -6.45
CA VAL A 89 -3.00 -33.56 -5.64
C VAL A 89 -2.70 -34.70 -4.65
N THR A 90 -1.42 -35.00 -4.44
CA THR A 90 -1.03 -35.94 -3.38
C THR A 90 -1.14 -35.28 -2.01
N ARG A 91 -1.27 -36.10 -0.94
CA ARG A 91 -1.26 -35.57 0.43
C ARG A 91 0.03 -34.82 0.78
N TYR A 92 1.16 -35.23 0.20
CA TYR A 92 2.46 -34.60 0.42
C TYR A 92 2.55 -33.23 -0.25
N GLU A 93 2.10 -33.12 -1.50
CA GLU A 93 2.06 -31.84 -2.22
C GLU A 93 1.11 -30.86 -1.53
N PHE A 94 -0.06 -31.33 -1.11
CA PHE A 94 -1.00 -30.50 -0.35
C PHE A 94 -0.41 -30.00 0.97
N ALA A 95 0.23 -30.88 1.75
CA ALA A 95 0.84 -30.51 3.01
C ALA A 95 2.01 -29.52 2.81
N ALA A 96 2.86 -29.75 1.80
CA ALA A 96 3.94 -28.83 1.46
C ALA A 96 3.42 -27.45 1.03
N GLY A 97 2.40 -27.42 0.16
CA GLY A 97 1.75 -26.19 -0.27
C GLY A 97 1.08 -25.45 0.88
N MET A 98 0.38 -26.16 1.77
CA MET A 98 -0.24 -25.56 2.96
C MET A 98 0.81 -24.99 3.92
N ASN A 99 1.92 -25.69 4.15
CA ASN A 99 2.99 -25.18 5.00
C ASN A 99 3.60 -23.90 4.42
N ALA A 100 3.95 -23.90 3.14
CA ALA A 100 4.48 -22.72 2.46
C ALA A 100 3.50 -21.53 2.51
N CYS A 101 2.21 -21.80 2.35
CA CYS A 101 1.15 -20.79 2.45
C CYS A 101 1.08 -20.17 3.86
N LEU A 102 1.12 -21.01 4.90
CA LEU A 102 1.10 -20.55 6.29
C LEU A 102 2.34 -19.70 6.62
N ASP A 103 3.51 -20.09 6.13
CA ASP A 103 4.74 -19.32 6.28
C ASP A 103 4.62 -17.94 5.64
N ALA A 104 4.11 -17.87 4.40
CA ALA A 104 3.86 -16.61 3.70
C ALA A 104 2.91 -15.70 4.50
N VAL A 105 1.75 -16.23 4.93
CA VAL A 105 0.76 -15.49 5.74
C VAL A 105 1.37 -14.98 7.05
N SER A 106 2.20 -15.79 7.71
CA SER A 106 2.89 -15.39 8.93
C SER A 106 3.84 -14.20 8.70
N GLY A 107 4.52 -14.17 7.56
CA GLY A 107 5.37 -13.05 7.14
C GLY A 107 4.57 -11.76 6.99
N PHE A 108 3.45 -11.78 6.25
CA PHE A 108 2.59 -10.59 6.09
C PHE A 108 2.06 -10.06 7.43
N VAL A 109 1.68 -10.95 8.34
CA VAL A 109 1.19 -10.55 9.67
C VAL A 109 2.30 -9.86 10.47
N GLN A 110 3.53 -10.38 10.41
CA GLN A 110 4.68 -9.78 11.08
C GLN A 110 5.03 -8.40 10.51
N GLU A 111 5.05 -8.25 9.18
CA GLU A 111 5.29 -6.96 8.53
C GLU A 111 4.26 -5.91 8.94
N ARG A 112 2.97 -6.28 8.94
CA ARG A 112 1.90 -5.39 9.38
C ARG A 112 2.00 -5.03 10.86
N GLN A 113 2.36 -6.00 11.71
CA GLN A 113 2.56 -5.75 13.13
C GLN A 113 3.73 -4.81 13.37
N ALA A 114 4.85 -4.99 12.68
CA ALA A 114 6.01 -4.10 12.77
C ALA A 114 5.68 -2.67 12.31
N ALA A 115 4.94 -2.52 11.21
CA ALA A 115 4.47 -1.22 10.74
C ALA A 115 3.55 -0.52 11.77
N ASN A 116 2.60 -1.26 12.35
CA ASN A 116 1.71 -0.71 13.38
C ASN A 116 2.48 -0.32 14.65
N GLN A 117 3.48 -1.12 15.06
CA GLN A 117 4.31 -0.80 16.23
C GLN A 117 5.11 0.49 16.00
N ALA A 118 5.75 0.63 14.84
CA ALA A 118 6.47 1.85 14.50
C ALA A 118 5.54 3.08 14.48
N GLU A 119 4.31 2.94 14.00
CA GLU A 119 3.32 4.00 14.02
C GLU A 119 2.88 4.37 15.46
N VAL A 120 2.69 3.37 16.33
CA VAL A 120 2.38 3.61 17.75
C VAL A 120 3.53 4.31 18.47
N ASP A 121 4.77 3.94 18.17
CA ASP A 121 5.95 4.58 18.76
C ASP A 121 6.06 6.06 18.36
N LEU A 122 5.84 6.36 17.07
CA LEU A 122 5.77 7.75 16.58
C LEU A 122 4.64 8.54 17.24
N LEU A 123 3.49 7.91 17.49
CA LEU A 123 2.37 8.57 18.17
C LEU A 123 2.74 8.92 19.62
N ILE A 124 3.42 8.02 20.32
CA ILE A 124 3.90 8.26 21.69
C ILE A 124 4.88 9.44 21.70
N GLU A 125 5.81 9.47 20.75
CA GLU A 125 6.78 10.56 20.61
C GLU A 125 6.09 11.90 20.34
N SER A 126 5.12 11.93 19.42
CA SER A 126 4.35 13.13 19.12
C SER A 126 3.61 13.69 20.34
N MET A 127 2.96 12.82 21.12
CA MET A 127 2.26 13.22 22.35
C MET A 127 3.21 13.81 23.41
N GLN A 128 4.43 13.28 23.52
CA GLN A 128 5.45 13.79 24.43
C GLN A 128 5.98 15.16 23.98
N GLN A 129 6.17 15.36 22.67
CA GLN A 129 6.57 16.66 22.12
C GLN A 129 5.51 17.73 22.41
N PHE A 130 4.22 17.43 22.16
CA PHE A 130 3.13 18.36 22.46
C PHE A 130 3.08 18.76 23.94
N GLN A 131 3.30 17.81 24.85
CA GLN A 131 3.34 18.12 26.29
C GLN A 131 4.50 19.06 26.65
N THR A 132 5.65 18.89 26.01
CA THR A 132 6.83 19.73 26.23
C THR A 132 6.59 21.16 25.76
N GLU A 133 6.03 21.33 24.55
CA GLU A 133 5.66 22.64 23.98
C GLU A 133 4.66 23.40 24.86
N LEU A 134 3.65 22.71 25.41
CA LEU A 134 2.67 23.33 26.28
C LEU A 134 3.28 23.82 27.61
N ASN A 135 4.17 23.03 28.21
CA ASN A 135 4.86 23.43 29.43
C ASN A 135 5.76 24.66 29.22
N GLU A 136 6.40 24.75 28.05
CA GLU A 136 7.18 25.93 27.69
C GLU A 136 6.28 27.16 27.52
N LEU A 137 5.15 27.02 26.82
CA LEU A 137 4.18 28.10 26.61
C LEU A 137 3.60 28.62 27.93
N ASP A 138 3.26 27.74 28.87
CA ASP A 138 2.76 28.12 30.20
C ASP A 138 3.81 28.96 30.97
N SER A 139 5.08 28.54 30.92
CA SER A 139 6.19 29.27 31.56
C SER A 139 6.45 30.67 30.97
N ARG A 140 6.04 30.89 29.71
CA ARG A 140 6.17 32.16 28.98
C ARG A 140 4.99 33.10 29.21
N VAL A 141 3.76 32.58 29.28
CA VAL A 141 2.53 33.37 29.48
C VAL A 141 2.31 33.71 30.97
N GLY A 142 2.81 32.88 31.89
CA GLY A 142 2.74 33.12 33.34
C GLY A 142 3.70 34.20 33.88
N ARG A 143 4.27 35.05 33.02
CA ARG A 143 5.15 36.18 33.38
C ARG A 143 4.59 37.52 32.95
#